data_AF-A0A8H3UJT8-F1
#
_entry.id   AF-A0A8H3UJT8-F1
#
_cell.length_a   1.000
_cell.length_b   1.000
_cell.length_c   1.000
_cell.angle_alpha   90.00
_cell.angle_beta   90.00
_cell.angle_gamma   90.00
#
_symmetry.space_group_name_H-M   'P 1'
#
loop_
_entity.id
_entity.type
_entity.pdbx_description
1 polymer ?
#
loop_
_entity_poly.entity_id
_entity_poly.type
_entity_poly.pdbx_seq_one_letter_code
_entity_poly.pdbx_strand_id
1 'polypeptide(L)'
;MEDSPDSALQREESHSSYISMRDIDPSPEDETPPEYIHESYFPEKDKDNYNPPSPPARSTTLGLGNHGPVYYLKGLQKYSSYAFTVFATLHITNTSILPLLTRSVSAADPYLLLTRPYYQSLPFEPLLITAPIALHISAGLALRLYRRRQSVHRYGAESRSDRKRIPWPKLSGTSMLGLAMTPLVLGHAFINRVIPLWYEGGSANVGLEYVSHGFAKHPIISYAGFTVLVGVGSWHIVWGWAKWLALTPAQVTSYGQQAQLRKKRRFYVINGVAFAVASLWLAGGLGIVGRGGEATGWLGREYDELYRRIPIIGQWL
;
A
#
# COMPACT_ATOMS: atom_id res chain seq x y z
N MET A 1 -73.55 27.17 -11.26
CA MET A 1 -73.73 26.59 -9.92
C MET A 1 -72.74 25.44 -9.88
N GLU A 2 -71.65 25.63 -9.10
CA GLU A 2 -70.59 24.67 -8.73
C GLU A 2 -69.74 24.10 -9.89
N ASP A 3 -68.40 24.08 -9.92
CA ASP A 3 -67.35 24.53 -9.00
C ASP A 3 -66.03 24.63 -9.81
N SER A 4 -65.21 25.66 -9.55
CA SER A 4 -63.80 25.80 -9.99
C SER A 4 -62.88 25.08 -8.96
N PRO A 5 -61.52 24.93 -9.05
CA PRO A 5 -60.53 25.73 -9.82
C PRO A 5 -59.25 25.00 -10.36
N ASP A 6 -58.44 25.78 -11.07
CA ASP A 6 -56.96 25.82 -11.17
C ASP A 6 -56.07 24.68 -10.66
N SER A 7 -55.02 24.34 -11.44
CA SER A 7 -53.63 24.37 -10.97
C SER A 7 -52.61 23.83 -11.99
N ALA A 8 -51.82 24.77 -12.55
CA ALA A 8 -50.37 24.71 -12.75
C ALA A 8 -49.68 23.36 -13.02
N LEU A 9 -49.24 23.18 -14.27
CA LEU A 9 -48.18 22.24 -14.66
C LEU A 9 -46.82 22.71 -14.11
N GLN A 10 -46.44 22.19 -12.95
CA GLN A 10 -45.09 22.28 -12.41
C GLN A 10 -44.29 21.01 -12.76
N ARG A 11 -43.21 21.23 -13.54
CA ARG A 11 -41.85 20.70 -13.34
C ARG A 11 -41.73 19.20 -13.03
N GLU A 12 -41.48 18.40 -14.07
CA GLU A 12 -40.88 17.07 -13.93
C GLU A 12 -39.47 17.18 -13.33
N GLU A 13 -39.31 16.75 -12.07
CA GLU A 13 -38.02 16.35 -11.52
C GLU A 13 -37.97 14.82 -11.40
N SER A 14 -36.99 14.24 -12.09
CA SER A 14 -36.75 12.81 -12.19
C SER A 14 -36.35 12.22 -10.84
N HIS A 15 -37.28 11.57 -10.15
CA HIS A 15 -36.96 10.72 -9.01
C HIS A 15 -36.52 9.32 -9.49
N SER A 16 -35.19 9.16 -9.48
CA SER A 16 -34.42 7.94 -9.19
C SER A 16 -35.29 6.72 -8.79
N SER A 17 -35.36 5.74 -9.70
CA SER A 17 -35.99 4.44 -9.49
C SER A 17 -35.32 3.68 -8.35
N TYR A 18 -35.94 3.71 -7.17
CA TYR A 18 -35.75 2.69 -6.16
C TYR A 18 -36.35 1.39 -6.71
N ILE A 19 -35.50 0.41 -7.00
CA ILE A 19 -35.93 -0.96 -7.28
C ILE A 19 -36.64 -1.45 -6.03
N SER A 20 -37.97 -1.40 -6.06
CA SER A 20 -38.87 -1.97 -5.07
C SER A 20 -38.61 -3.46 -5.00
N MET A 21 -38.07 -3.90 -3.86
CA MET A 21 -38.07 -5.30 -3.47
C MET A 21 -39.55 -5.68 -3.29
N ARG A 22 -40.16 -6.28 -4.32
CA ARG A 22 -41.45 -6.94 -4.18
C ARG A 22 -41.18 -8.23 -3.41
N ASP A 23 -41.72 -8.32 -2.20
CA ASP A 23 -41.82 -9.58 -1.49
C ASP A 23 -42.69 -10.51 -2.36
N ILE A 24 -42.08 -11.58 -2.86
CA ILE A 24 -42.76 -12.65 -3.57
C ILE A 24 -43.28 -13.59 -2.49
N ASP A 25 -44.59 -13.79 -2.44
CA ASP A 25 -45.19 -14.79 -1.55
C ASP A 25 -44.53 -16.15 -1.81
N PRO A 26 -44.21 -16.92 -0.76
CA PRO A 26 -43.69 -18.27 -0.93
C PRO A 26 -44.66 -19.07 -1.78
N SER A 27 -44.13 -19.70 -2.83
CA SER A 27 -44.90 -20.61 -3.69
C SER A 27 -45.63 -21.62 -2.80
N PRO A 28 -46.94 -21.89 -3.04
CA PRO A 28 -47.60 -23.01 -2.39
C PRO A 28 -46.77 -24.26 -2.67
N GLU A 29 -46.35 -24.93 -1.60
CA GLU A 29 -45.78 -26.26 -1.71
C GLU A 29 -46.97 -27.19 -1.93
N ASP A 30 -47.37 -27.35 -3.20
CA ASP A 30 -48.31 -28.40 -3.55
C ASP A 30 -47.65 -29.72 -3.13
N GLU A 31 -48.29 -30.40 -2.18
CA GLU A 31 -47.94 -31.75 -1.75
C GLU A 31 -47.69 -32.59 -3.00
N THR A 32 -46.47 -33.11 -3.13
CA THR A 32 -46.08 -33.95 -4.26
C THR A 32 -47.15 -35.03 -4.45
N PRO A 33 -47.82 -35.10 -5.63
CA PRO A 33 -48.84 -36.12 -5.86
C PRO A 33 -48.23 -37.50 -5.60
N PRO A 34 -48.94 -38.43 -4.94
CA PRO A 34 -48.38 -39.70 -4.50
C PRO A 34 -47.87 -40.60 -5.65
N GLU A 35 -48.18 -40.23 -6.88
CA GLU A 35 -47.69 -40.87 -8.10
C GLU A 35 -46.21 -40.57 -8.43
N TYR A 36 -45.59 -39.57 -7.76
CA TYR A 36 -44.19 -39.16 -7.99
C TYR A 36 -43.23 -39.49 -6.85
N ILE A 37 -43.65 -40.25 -5.83
CA ILE A 37 -42.80 -40.60 -4.67
C ILE A 37 -41.62 -41.52 -5.09
N HIS A 38 -41.72 -42.20 -6.23
CA HIS A 38 -40.70 -43.14 -6.71
C HIS A 38 -39.81 -42.63 -7.85
N GLU A 39 -40.02 -41.42 -8.36
CA GLU A 39 -39.16 -40.84 -9.40
C GLU A 39 -38.57 -39.52 -8.94
N SER A 40 -37.46 -39.61 -8.20
CA SER A 40 -36.61 -38.46 -7.95
C SER A 40 -36.15 -37.86 -9.28
N TYR A 41 -36.34 -36.54 -9.46
CA TYR A 41 -35.84 -35.75 -10.60
C TYR A 41 -34.33 -35.92 -10.85
N PHE A 42 -33.59 -36.38 -9.83
CA PHE A 42 -32.22 -36.87 -9.94
C PHE A 42 -32.24 -38.39 -10.01
N PRO A 43 -31.73 -39.01 -11.10
CA PRO A 43 -31.69 -40.45 -11.19
C PRO A 43 -30.81 -41.02 -10.07
N GLU A 44 -31.40 -41.86 -9.22
CA GLU A 44 -30.72 -42.64 -8.17
C GLU A 44 -29.90 -43.81 -8.75
N LYS A 45 -29.27 -43.62 -9.90
CA LYS A 45 -28.36 -44.61 -10.47
C LYS A 45 -26.97 -44.44 -9.85
N ASP A 46 -26.51 -45.54 -9.25
CA ASP A 46 -25.15 -45.82 -8.77
C ASP A 46 -24.75 -45.23 -7.41
N LYS A 47 -25.49 -45.59 -6.35
CA LYS A 47 -25.00 -45.43 -4.95
C LYS A 47 -23.91 -46.43 -4.55
N ASP A 48 -23.63 -47.45 -5.36
CA ASP A 48 -22.66 -48.50 -5.00
C ASP A 48 -21.34 -48.47 -5.80
N ASN A 49 -21.13 -47.52 -6.71
CA ASN A 49 -19.84 -47.41 -7.41
C ASN A 49 -19.48 -46.00 -7.93
N TYR A 50 -20.00 -44.94 -7.30
CA TYR A 50 -19.61 -43.57 -7.66
C TYR A 50 -18.33 -43.17 -6.91
N ASN A 51 -17.17 -43.49 -7.50
CA ASN A 51 -15.97 -42.72 -7.20
C ASN A 51 -16.16 -41.35 -7.86
N PRO A 52 -16.34 -40.25 -7.10
CA PRO A 52 -16.34 -38.92 -7.71
C PRO A 52 -15.03 -38.78 -8.48
N PRO A 53 -15.02 -38.22 -9.71
CA PRO A 53 -13.77 -37.94 -10.40
C PRO A 53 -12.94 -37.09 -9.45
N SER A 54 -11.84 -37.68 -8.98
CA SER A 54 -10.92 -36.98 -8.09
C SER A 54 -10.55 -35.68 -8.81
N PRO A 55 -10.67 -34.51 -8.16
CA PRO A 55 -10.22 -33.26 -8.79
C PRO A 55 -8.80 -33.51 -9.29
N PRO A 56 -8.47 -33.11 -10.54
CA PRO A 56 -7.21 -33.51 -11.17
C PRO A 56 -6.09 -33.22 -10.20
N ALA A 57 -5.45 -34.30 -9.73
CA ALA A 57 -4.34 -34.21 -8.80
C ALA A 57 -3.23 -33.45 -9.51
N ARG A 58 -3.14 -32.14 -9.26
CA ARG A 58 -1.98 -31.35 -9.65
C ARG A 58 -0.87 -31.80 -8.72
N SER A 59 -0.20 -32.89 -9.10
CA SER A 59 0.98 -33.42 -8.43
C SER A 59 2.11 -32.41 -8.59
N THR A 60 2.26 -31.50 -7.63
CA THR A 60 3.52 -30.78 -7.43
C THR A 60 4.45 -31.74 -6.69
N THR A 61 5.34 -32.41 -7.43
CA THR A 61 6.34 -33.39 -6.95
C THR A 61 7.39 -32.82 -5.99
N LEU A 62 7.18 -31.62 -5.44
CA LEU A 62 8.12 -30.87 -4.60
C LEU A 62 7.59 -30.56 -3.19
N GLY A 63 6.50 -31.19 -2.74
CA GLY A 63 5.97 -30.98 -1.38
C GLY A 63 5.42 -29.56 -1.11
N LEU A 64 5.38 -28.71 -2.14
CA LEU A 64 4.64 -27.45 -2.15
C LEU A 64 3.15 -27.80 -2.11
N GLY A 65 2.53 -27.70 -0.93
CA GLY A 65 1.10 -27.97 -0.73
C GLY A 65 0.21 -27.19 -1.70
N ASN A 66 -1.09 -27.52 -1.75
CA ASN A 66 -2.09 -27.06 -2.74
C ASN A 66 -2.42 -25.54 -2.67
N HIS A 67 -1.40 -24.70 -2.82
CA HIS A 67 -1.46 -23.25 -2.68
C HIS A 67 -1.49 -22.59 -4.05
N GLY A 68 -2.52 -21.79 -4.32
CA GLY A 68 -2.62 -21.03 -5.55
C GLY A 68 -1.64 -19.84 -5.60
N PRO A 69 -1.47 -19.19 -6.77
CA PRO A 69 -0.58 -18.04 -6.94
C PRO A 69 -0.89 -16.87 -5.99
N VAL A 70 -2.15 -16.71 -5.58
CA VAL A 70 -2.57 -15.70 -4.60
C VAL A 70 -1.90 -15.91 -3.23
N TYR A 71 -1.70 -17.17 -2.82
CA TYR A 71 -1.07 -17.50 -1.55
C TYR A 71 0.39 -17.02 -1.55
N TYR A 72 1.17 -17.43 -2.56
CA TYR A 72 2.57 -17.04 -2.67
C TYR A 72 2.76 -15.54 -2.85
N LEU A 73 1.97 -14.89 -3.71
CA LEU A 73 2.07 -13.44 -3.90
C LEU A 73 1.69 -12.66 -2.63
N LYS A 74 0.65 -13.10 -1.90
CA LYS A 74 0.35 -12.52 -0.59
C LYS A 74 1.50 -12.75 0.37
N GLY A 75 2.08 -13.95 0.40
CA GLY A 75 3.25 -14.28 1.21
C GLY A 75 4.43 -13.36 0.91
N LEU A 76 4.84 -13.23 -0.35
CA LEU A 76 5.95 -12.36 -0.76
C LEU A 76 5.72 -10.90 -0.38
N GLN A 77 4.53 -10.35 -0.68
CA GLN A 77 4.19 -8.97 -0.30
C GLN A 77 4.23 -8.80 1.23
N LYS A 78 3.75 -9.81 1.94
CA LYS A 78 3.64 -9.85 3.40
C LYS A 78 5.03 -9.93 4.04
N TYR A 79 5.83 -10.94 3.74
CA TYR A 79 7.12 -11.18 4.40
C TYR A 79 8.23 -10.21 3.99
N SER A 80 8.16 -9.62 2.79
CA SER A 80 9.08 -8.53 2.39
C SER A 80 9.01 -7.30 3.30
N SER A 81 7.88 -7.06 4.00
CA SER A 81 7.75 -5.90 4.89
C SER A 81 8.60 -5.97 6.16
N TYR A 82 9.07 -7.15 6.55
CA TYR A 82 9.95 -7.30 7.72
C TYR A 82 11.31 -6.65 7.49
N ALA A 83 11.91 -6.88 6.31
CA ALA A 83 13.17 -6.25 5.94
C ALA A 83 13.06 -4.71 5.98
N PHE A 84 11.96 -4.15 5.46
CA PHE A 84 11.69 -2.71 5.58
C PHE A 84 11.52 -2.21 6.99
N THR A 85 10.99 -3.02 7.88
CA THR A 85 10.81 -2.59 9.26
C THR A 85 12.16 -2.45 9.95
N VAL A 86 13.07 -3.40 9.71
CA VAL A 86 14.46 -3.30 10.20
C VAL A 86 15.16 -2.08 9.60
N PHE A 87 15.13 -1.94 8.27
CA PHE A 87 15.72 -0.80 7.58
C PHE A 87 15.13 0.54 8.06
N ALA A 88 13.80 0.67 8.13
CA ALA A 88 13.14 1.90 8.56
C ALA A 88 13.50 2.25 10.01
N THR A 89 13.64 1.27 10.90
CA THR A 89 14.07 1.51 12.29
C THR A 89 15.47 2.12 12.31
N LEU A 90 16.43 1.51 11.59
CA LEU A 90 17.79 2.05 11.48
C LEU A 90 17.78 3.45 10.83
N HIS A 91 17.00 3.62 9.77
CA HIS A 91 16.93 4.87 9.04
C HIS A 91 16.34 6.00 9.89
N ILE A 92 15.17 5.80 10.52
CA ILE A 92 14.55 6.78 11.45
C ILE A 92 15.50 7.12 12.61
N THR A 93 16.22 6.13 13.13
CA THR A 93 17.18 6.34 14.21
C THR A 93 18.27 7.32 13.77
N ASN A 94 18.87 7.08 12.61
CA ASN A 94 19.98 7.91 12.13
C ASN A 94 19.55 9.25 11.53
N THR A 95 18.40 9.33 10.87
CA THR A 95 17.95 10.54 10.18
C THR A 95 16.98 11.39 11.00
N SER A 96 16.56 10.92 12.17
CA SER A 96 15.70 11.70 13.06
C SER A 96 16.09 11.64 14.53
N ILE A 97 16.11 10.45 15.14
CA ILE A 97 16.28 10.34 16.60
C ILE A 97 17.66 10.86 17.03
N LEU A 98 18.73 10.42 16.37
CA LEU A 98 20.09 10.87 16.67
C LEU A 98 20.29 12.37 16.41
N PRO A 99 19.83 12.95 15.28
CA PRO A 99 19.79 14.40 15.10
C PRO A 99 19.03 15.12 16.22
N LEU A 100 17.88 14.61 16.69
CA LEU A 100 17.14 15.21 17.80
C LEU A 100 17.91 15.19 19.12
N LEU A 101 18.57 14.07 19.42
CA LEU A 101 19.34 13.89 20.65
C LEU A 101 20.60 14.76 20.68
N THR A 102 21.33 14.79 19.57
CA THR A 102 22.58 15.55 19.44
C THR A 102 22.34 17.03 19.16
N ARG A 103 21.17 17.39 18.62
CA ARG A 103 20.80 18.75 18.18
C ARG A 103 21.78 19.36 17.17
N SER A 104 22.55 18.53 16.47
CA SER A 104 23.57 18.96 15.52
C SER A 104 23.74 17.93 14.42
N VAL A 105 23.83 18.42 13.18
CA VAL A 105 24.10 17.59 12.01
C VAL A 105 25.50 16.98 12.07
N SER A 106 26.52 17.79 12.37
CA SER A 106 27.91 17.33 12.44
C SER A 106 28.16 16.32 13.56
N ALA A 107 27.42 16.42 14.67
CA ALA A 107 27.50 15.44 15.76
C ALA A 107 26.75 14.14 15.46
N ALA A 108 25.67 14.19 14.66
CA ALA A 108 24.88 13.01 14.29
C ALA A 108 25.48 12.22 13.13
N ASP A 109 26.19 12.88 12.20
CA ASP A 109 26.66 12.27 10.96
C ASP A 109 27.61 11.07 11.13
N PRO A 110 28.55 11.06 12.11
CA PRO A 110 29.37 9.89 12.38
C PRO A 110 28.58 8.62 12.73
N TYR A 111 27.42 8.77 13.40
CA TYR A 111 26.57 7.62 13.72
C TYR A 111 25.85 7.07 12.48
N LEU A 112 25.43 7.96 11.57
CA LEU A 112 24.91 7.54 10.26
C LEU A 112 25.98 6.73 9.52
N LEU A 113 27.22 7.22 9.47
CA LEU A 113 28.35 6.54 8.83
C LEU A 113 28.64 5.17 9.47
N LEU A 114 28.61 5.08 10.81
CA LEU A 114 28.83 3.83 11.54
C LEU A 114 27.80 2.75 11.19
N THR A 115 26.56 3.14 10.89
CA THR A 115 25.50 2.18 10.62
C THR A 115 25.43 1.75 9.16
N ARG A 116 25.99 2.53 8.20
CA ARG A 116 25.94 2.21 6.75
C ARG A 116 26.40 0.80 6.39
N PRO A 117 27.50 0.25 6.95
CA PRO A 117 27.93 -1.10 6.61
C PRO A 117 26.87 -2.18 6.88
N TYR A 118 25.94 -1.96 7.82
CA TYR A 118 24.93 -2.95 8.18
C TYR A 118 23.74 -3.00 7.22
N TYR A 119 23.54 -2.00 6.36
CA TYR A 119 22.40 -1.96 5.44
C TYR A 119 22.69 -1.44 4.03
N GLN A 120 23.88 -0.87 3.75
CA GLN A 120 24.30 -0.34 2.45
C GLN A 120 25.53 -1.06 1.84
N SER A 121 25.99 -2.17 2.46
CA SER A 121 27.07 -3.00 1.93
C SER A 121 26.53 -4.27 1.26
N LEU A 122 27.32 -4.91 0.41
CA LEU A 122 27.00 -6.27 -0.05
C LEU A 122 27.26 -7.26 1.08
N PRO A 123 26.35 -8.23 1.32
CA PRO A 123 25.11 -8.53 0.58
C PRO A 123 23.83 -7.85 1.14
N PHE A 124 23.96 -7.02 2.17
CA PHE A 124 22.84 -6.49 2.95
C PHE A 124 21.97 -5.49 2.19
N GLU A 125 22.53 -4.63 1.35
CA GLU A 125 21.73 -3.66 0.58
C GLU A 125 20.72 -4.35 -0.36
N PRO A 126 21.13 -5.31 -1.21
CA PRO A 126 20.16 -6.08 -1.99
C PRO A 126 19.13 -6.80 -1.13
N LEU A 127 19.56 -7.38 0.00
CA LEU A 127 18.72 -8.25 0.82
C LEU A 127 17.73 -7.49 1.70
N LEU A 128 18.10 -6.31 2.22
CA LEU A 128 17.29 -5.50 3.13
C LEU A 128 16.48 -4.44 2.41
N ILE A 129 16.96 -3.97 1.25
CA ILE A 129 16.38 -2.83 0.55
C ILE A 129 15.90 -3.26 -0.84
N THR A 130 16.80 -3.55 -1.78
CA THR A 130 16.44 -3.65 -3.21
C THR A 130 15.47 -4.80 -3.50
N ALA A 131 15.82 -6.03 -3.09
CA ALA A 131 14.99 -7.20 -3.36
C ALA A 131 13.65 -7.14 -2.60
N PRO A 132 13.59 -6.77 -1.30
CA PRO A 132 12.31 -6.58 -0.65
C PRO A 132 11.44 -5.51 -1.33
N ILE A 133 12.01 -4.43 -1.90
CA ILE A 133 11.20 -3.29 -2.43
C ILE A 133 10.55 -3.80 -3.71
N ALA A 134 11.38 -4.39 -4.57
CA ALA A 134 10.95 -5.00 -5.81
C ALA A 134 9.87 -6.06 -5.54
N LEU A 135 10.09 -6.97 -4.59
CA LEU A 135 9.12 -8.01 -4.23
C LEU A 135 7.82 -7.44 -3.66
N HIS A 136 7.89 -6.45 -2.76
CA HIS A 136 6.71 -5.87 -2.14
C HIS A 136 5.79 -5.18 -3.15
N ILE A 137 6.39 -4.34 -4.01
CA ILE A 137 5.67 -3.58 -5.04
C ILE A 137 5.15 -4.52 -6.12
N SER A 138 6.00 -5.39 -6.65
CA SER A 138 5.61 -6.31 -7.74
C SER A 138 4.55 -7.30 -7.29
N ALA A 139 4.65 -7.88 -6.09
CA ALA A 139 3.65 -8.80 -5.57
C ALA A 139 2.30 -8.08 -5.33
N GLY A 140 2.33 -6.84 -4.83
CA GLY A 140 1.14 -6.01 -4.67
C GLY A 140 0.43 -5.72 -6.01
N LEU A 141 1.21 -5.36 -7.04
CA LEU A 141 0.70 -5.11 -8.39
C LEU A 141 0.17 -6.40 -9.04
N ALA A 142 0.93 -7.48 -8.95
CA ALA A 142 0.55 -8.79 -9.47
C ALA A 142 -0.76 -9.30 -8.84
N LEU A 143 -0.95 -9.15 -7.52
CA LEU A 143 -2.20 -9.48 -6.86
C LEU A 143 -3.39 -8.68 -7.40
N ARG A 144 -3.18 -7.40 -7.70
CA ARG A 144 -4.23 -6.53 -8.26
C ARG A 144 -4.60 -6.97 -9.68
N LEU A 145 -3.61 -7.22 -10.54
CA LEU A 145 -3.80 -7.71 -11.90
C LEU A 145 -4.46 -9.09 -11.91
N TYR A 146 -4.04 -9.99 -11.02
CA TYR A 146 -4.61 -11.32 -10.89
C TYR A 146 -6.08 -11.27 -10.46
N ARG A 147 -6.43 -10.44 -9.45
CA ARG A 147 -7.84 -10.24 -9.05
C ARG A 147 -8.67 -9.65 -10.18
N ARG A 148 -8.13 -8.71 -10.95
CA ARG A 148 -8.78 -8.17 -12.15
C ARG A 148 -9.05 -9.28 -13.17
N ARG A 149 -8.05 -10.11 -13.47
CA ARG A 149 -8.19 -11.25 -14.39
C ARG A 149 -9.27 -12.23 -13.91
N GLN A 150 -9.30 -12.54 -12.62
CA GLN A 150 -10.33 -13.40 -12.04
C GLN A 150 -11.73 -12.78 -12.14
N SER A 151 -11.90 -11.49 -11.86
CA SER A 151 -13.17 -10.81 -12.04
C SER A 151 -13.63 -10.88 -13.49
N VAL A 152 -12.75 -10.58 -14.45
CA VAL A 152 -13.05 -10.66 -15.89
C VAL A 152 -13.49 -12.06 -16.31
N HIS A 153 -12.80 -13.10 -15.82
CA HIS A 153 -13.15 -14.48 -16.12
C HIS A 153 -14.50 -14.89 -15.52
N ARG A 154 -14.83 -14.47 -14.28
CA ARG A 154 -16.11 -14.81 -13.63
C ARG A 154 -17.31 -14.17 -14.32
N TYR A 155 -17.14 -12.99 -14.90
CA TYR A 155 -18.20 -12.29 -15.63
C TYR A 155 -18.26 -12.69 -17.12
N GLY A 156 -17.47 -13.68 -17.57
CA GLY A 156 -17.56 -14.20 -18.94
C GLY A 156 -17.24 -13.19 -20.04
N ALA A 157 -16.39 -12.18 -19.77
CA ALA A 157 -16.11 -11.14 -20.76
C ALA A 157 -15.17 -11.62 -21.87
N GLU A 158 -15.76 -11.99 -23.00
CA GLU A 158 -15.06 -12.47 -24.19
C GLU A 158 -14.47 -11.32 -25.01
N SER A 159 -15.23 -10.22 -25.18
CA SER A 159 -14.81 -9.07 -25.99
C SER A 159 -14.03 -8.01 -25.20
N ARG A 160 -13.28 -7.15 -25.91
CA ARG A 160 -12.59 -6.00 -25.30
C ARG A 160 -13.56 -4.97 -24.72
N SER A 161 -14.74 -4.79 -25.32
CA SER A 161 -15.79 -3.90 -24.82
C SER A 161 -16.36 -4.38 -23.49
N ASP A 162 -16.58 -5.69 -23.35
CA ASP A 162 -17.13 -6.26 -22.11
C ASP A 162 -16.14 -6.13 -20.96
N ARG A 163 -14.85 -6.33 -21.25
CA ARG A 163 -13.78 -6.13 -20.26
C ARG A 163 -13.69 -4.71 -19.74
N LYS A 164 -14.06 -3.69 -20.53
CA LYS A 164 -14.07 -2.28 -20.10
C LYS A 164 -15.24 -1.97 -19.17
N ARG A 165 -16.39 -2.64 -19.35
CA ARG A 165 -17.58 -2.49 -18.51
C ARG A 165 -17.39 -3.07 -17.11
N ILE A 166 -16.47 -4.04 -16.95
CA ILE A 166 -16.17 -4.64 -15.65
C ILE A 166 -15.36 -3.66 -14.78
N PRO A 167 -15.82 -3.32 -13.56
CA PRO A 167 -15.11 -2.39 -12.69
C PRO A 167 -13.77 -2.97 -12.20
N TRP A 168 -12.80 -2.08 -11.96
CA TRP A 168 -11.52 -2.48 -11.36
C TRP A 168 -11.71 -2.85 -9.89
N PRO A 169 -10.89 -3.78 -9.35
CA PRO A 169 -10.88 -4.04 -7.91
C PRO A 169 -10.66 -2.74 -7.12
N LYS A 170 -11.52 -2.47 -6.14
CA LYS A 170 -11.41 -1.27 -5.29
C LYS A 170 -10.01 -1.19 -4.66
N LEU A 171 -9.41 0.00 -4.68
CA LEU A 171 -8.14 0.26 -3.99
C LEU A 171 -8.44 0.47 -2.51
N SER A 172 -7.72 -0.25 -1.63
CA SER A 172 -7.73 0.08 -0.21
C SER A 172 -6.88 1.32 0.05
N GLY A 173 -7.20 2.10 1.09
CA GLY A 173 -6.42 3.28 1.48
C GLY A 173 -4.92 2.99 1.63
N THR A 174 -4.55 1.87 2.27
CA THR A 174 -3.13 1.44 2.38
C THR A 174 -2.47 1.20 1.02
N SER A 175 -3.21 0.73 0.02
CA SER A 175 -2.69 0.54 -1.34
C SER A 175 -2.55 1.85 -2.10
N MET A 176 -3.47 2.80 -1.91
CA MET A 176 -3.32 4.16 -2.45
C MET A 176 -2.07 4.83 -1.88
N LEU A 177 -1.87 4.73 -0.56
CA LEU A 177 -0.66 5.21 0.11
C LEU A 177 0.60 4.52 -0.44
N GLY A 178 0.57 3.20 -0.67
CA GLY A 178 1.72 2.48 -1.24
C GLY A 178 2.05 2.92 -2.69
N LEU A 179 1.03 3.17 -3.50
CA LEU A 179 1.21 3.72 -4.85
C LEU A 179 1.78 5.14 -4.84
N ALA A 180 1.32 5.99 -3.91
CA ALA A 180 1.87 7.33 -3.72
C ALA A 180 3.31 7.30 -3.15
N MET A 181 3.59 6.39 -2.22
CA MET A 181 4.91 6.20 -1.60
C MET A 181 5.95 5.70 -2.59
N THR A 182 5.56 4.90 -3.59
CA THR A 182 6.48 4.29 -4.56
C THR A 182 7.36 5.32 -5.29
N PRO A 183 6.82 6.32 -6.01
CA PRO A 183 7.65 7.33 -6.67
C PRO A 183 8.43 8.19 -5.67
N LEU A 184 7.89 8.44 -4.48
CA LEU A 184 8.58 9.23 -3.44
C LEU A 184 9.83 8.51 -2.93
N VAL A 185 9.74 7.22 -2.61
CA VAL A 185 10.88 6.40 -2.17
C VAL A 185 11.87 6.19 -3.30
N LEU A 186 11.41 5.94 -4.53
CA LEU A 186 12.31 5.79 -5.68
C LEU A 186 13.06 7.09 -5.97
N GLY A 187 12.39 8.25 -5.92
CA GLY A 187 13.04 9.55 -6.06
C GLY A 187 14.04 9.83 -4.94
N HIS A 188 13.67 9.52 -3.69
CA HIS A 188 14.57 9.64 -2.54
C HIS A 188 15.82 8.75 -2.70
N ALA A 189 15.66 7.48 -3.05
CA ALA A 189 16.77 6.56 -3.30
C ALA A 189 17.59 6.96 -4.53
N PHE A 190 16.95 7.51 -5.55
CA PHE A 190 17.63 7.98 -6.76
C PHE A 190 18.61 9.11 -6.43
N ILE A 191 18.17 10.13 -5.69
CA ILE A 191 19.00 11.29 -5.31
C ILE A 191 20.08 10.92 -4.29
N ASN A 192 19.76 10.06 -3.32
CA ASN A 192 20.66 9.78 -2.19
C ASN A 192 21.51 8.51 -2.35
N ARG A 193 21.26 7.70 -3.40
CA ARG A 193 22.01 6.46 -3.63
C ARG A 193 22.41 6.28 -5.08
N VAL A 194 21.49 6.42 -6.03
CA VAL A 194 21.78 6.11 -7.45
C VAL A 194 22.70 7.16 -8.09
N ILE A 195 22.40 8.45 -7.95
CA ILE A 195 23.23 9.53 -8.51
C ILE A 195 24.68 9.45 -7.97
N PRO A 196 24.90 9.42 -6.63
CA PRO A 196 26.25 9.31 -6.07
C PRO A 196 26.99 8.05 -6.56
N LEU A 197 26.32 6.88 -6.55
CA LEU A 197 26.92 5.64 -7.04
C LEU A 197 27.35 5.73 -8.51
N TRP A 198 26.55 6.39 -9.36
CA TRP A 198 26.85 6.50 -10.77
C TRP A 198 28.02 7.45 -11.04
N TYR A 199 28.08 8.58 -10.34
CA TYR A 199 29.02 9.65 -10.67
C TYR A 199 30.29 9.71 -9.81
N GLU A 200 30.19 9.29 -8.54
CA GLU A 200 31.33 9.24 -7.61
C GLU A 200 31.82 7.81 -7.37
N GLY A 201 31.14 6.80 -7.93
CA GLY A 201 31.47 5.37 -7.74
C GLY A 201 31.13 4.85 -6.34
N GLY A 202 30.48 5.66 -5.50
CA GLY A 202 30.17 5.37 -4.11
C GLY A 202 29.12 6.32 -3.54
N SER A 203 28.71 6.10 -2.29
CA SER A 203 27.87 7.07 -1.56
C SER A 203 28.48 7.39 -0.19
N ALA A 204 29.82 7.40 -0.12
CA ALA A 204 30.55 7.67 1.12
C ALA A 204 30.34 9.13 1.57
N ASN A 205 30.28 10.07 0.62
CA ASN A 205 30.08 11.49 0.90
C ASN A 205 28.60 11.86 1.15
N VAL A 206 27.68 10.90 1.04
CA VAL A 206 26.24 11.15 1.23
C VAL A 206 25.85 11.04 2.71
N GLY A 207 26.14 12.09 3.47
CA GLY A 207 25.78 12.24 4.89
C GLY A 207 24.51 13.04 5.16
N LEU A 208 24.24 13.28 6.45
CA LEU A 208 23.25 14.25 6.90
C LEU A 208 23.59 15.66 6.41
N GLU A 209 24.88 15.97 6.23
CA GLU A 209 25.35 17.25 5.68
C GLU A 209 24.98 17.43 4.20
N TYR A 210 25.06 16.36 3.40
CA TYR A 210 24.58 16.38 2.01
C TYR A 210 23.08 16.71 1.94
N VAL A 211 22.31 16.09 2.83
CA VAL A 211 20.87 16.33 2.94
C VAL A 211 20.58 17.75 3.42
N SER A 212 21.26 18.24 4.46
CA SER A 212 21.06 19.61 4.97
C SER A 212 21.44 20.67 3.94
N HIS A 213 22.49 20.42 3.15
CA HIS A 213 22.88 21.28 2.04
C HIS A 213 21.74 21.38 1.00
N GLY A 214 21.11 20.25 0.63
CA GLY A 214 19.95 20.25 -0.26
C GLY A 214 18.72 20.97 0.32
N PHE A 215 18.52 20.96 1.64
CA PHE A 215 17.50 21.78 2.30
C PHE A 215 17.79 23.27 2.20
N ALA A 216 19.05 23.68 2.35
CA ALA A 216 19.45 25.07 2.27
C ALA A 216 19.37 25.62 0.84
N LYS A 217 19.79 24.85 -0.16
CA LYS A 217 19.72 25.25 -1.58
C LYS A 217 18.30 25.22 -2.16
N HIS A 218 17.50 24.22 -1.79
CA HIS A 218 16.19 23.98 -2.39
C HIS A 218 15.09 23.83 -1.33
N PRO A 219 14.84 24.87 -0.51
CA PRO A 219 13.99 24.74 0.67
C PRO A 219 12.58 24.29 0.32
N ILE A 220 11.93 24.88 -0.68
CA ILE A 220 10.54 24.55 -1.02
C ILE A 220 10.42 23.07 -1.41
N ILE A 221 11.28 22.59 -2.31
CA ILE A 221 11.25 21.22 -2.83
C ILE A 221 11.61 20.24 -1.71
N SER A 222 12.67 20.53 -0.95
CA SER A 222 13.15 19.65 0.12
C SER A 222 12.14 19.56 1.26
N TYR A 223 11.66 20.67 1.82
CA TYR A 223 10.67 20.64 2.90
C TYR A 223 9.35 20.01 2.46
N ALA A 224 8.82 20.36 1.29
CA ALA A 224 7.59 19.75 0.80
C ALA A 224 7.77 18.25 0.51
N GLY A 225 8.84 17.89 -0.21
CA GLY A 225 9.14 16.52 -0.62
C GLY A 225 9.32 15.58 0.58
N PHE A 226 10.14 15.98 1.56
CA PHE A 226 10.36 15.17 2.77
C PHE A 226 9.11 15.12 3.66
N THR A 227 8.32 16.21 3.75
CA THR A 227 7.04 16.19 4.49
C THR A 227 6.08 15.16 3.89
N VAL A 228 5.91 15.18 2.56
CA VAL A 228 5.02 14.26 1.85
C VAL A 228 5.53 12.83 1.94
N LEU A 229 6.83 12.59 1.73
CA LEU A 229 7.45 11.27 1.82
C LEU A 229 7.27 10.65 3.21
N VAL A 230 7.62 11.39 4.28
CA VAL A 230 7.52 10.89 5.66
C VAL A 230 6.07 10.73 6.10
N GLY A 231 5.19 11.67 5.72
CA GLY A 231 3.76 11.59 6.04
C GLY A 231 3.09 10.38 5.38
N VAL A 232 3.20 10.25 4.06
CA VAL A 232 2.65 9.09 3.32
C VAL A 232 3.29 7.79 3.80
N GLY A 233 4.61 7.79 4.00
CA GLY A 233 5.37 6.63 4.49
C GLY A 233 4.89 6.14 5.85
N SER A 234 4.73 7.05 6.81
CA SER A 234 4.30 6.74 8.18
C SER A 234 2.88 6.16 8.20
N TRP A 235 1.94 6.74 7.44
CA TRP A 235 0.61 6.18 7.30
C TRP A 235 0.62 4.81 6.61
N HIS A 236 1.41 4.63 5.55
CA HIS A 236 1.53 3.33 4.87
C HIS A 236 2.06 2.24 5.80
N ILE A 237 3.14 2.52 6.53
CA ILE A 237 3.79 1.58 7.45
C ILE A 237 2.83 1.20 8.59
N VAL A 238 2.24 2.19 9.28
CA VAL A 238 1.40 1.93 10.45
C VAL A 238 0.09 1.22 10.06
N TRP A 239 -0.57 1.63 8.96
CA TRP A 239 -1.75 0.90 8.47
C TRP A 239 -1.39 -0.50 7.95
N GLY A 240 -0.21 -0.68 7.36
CA GLY A 240 0.32 -1.98 6.93
C GLY A 240 0.50 -2.93 8.11
N TRP A 241 1.14 -2.47 9.19
CA TRP A 241 1.32 -3.23 10.43
C TRP A 241 0.00 -3.50 11.15
N ALA A 242 -0.92 -2.54 11.21
CA ALA A 242 -2.25 -2.76 11.76
C ALA A 242 -3.00 -3.85 11.00
N LYS A 243 -2.86 -3.91 9.67
CA LYS A 243 -3.42 -4.98 8.83
C LYS A 243 -2.75 -6.33 9.10
N TRP A 244 -1.44 -6.34 9.29
CA TRP A 244 -0.67 -7.54 9.65
C TRP A 244 -1.14 -8.16 10.96
N LEU A 245 -1.31 -7.33 11.98
CA LEU A 245 -1.69 -7.74 13.35
C LEU A 245 -3.21 -7.94 13.51
N ALA A 246 -3.99 -7.89 12.42
CA ALA A 246 -5.44 -7.97 12.43
C ALA A 246 -6.15 -6.88 13.28
N LEU A 247 -5.54 -5.71 13.38
CA LEU A 247 -5.99 -4.57 14.19
C LEU A 247 -6.79 -3.53 13.39
N THR A 248 -7.01 -3.71 12.09
CA THR A 248 -7.77 -2.71 11.32
C THR A 248 -9.26 -2.70 11.70
N PRO A 249 -9.98 -1.58 11.48
CA PRO A 249 -11.42 -1.51 11.71
C PRO A 249 -12.21 -2.52 10.86
N ALA A 250 -11.76 -2.81 9.64
CA ALA A 250 -12.41 -3.75 8.73
C ALA A 250 -12.35 -5.21 9.21
N GLN A 251 -11.46 -5.52 10.15
CA GLN A 251 -11.27 -6.87 10.70
C GLN A 251 -12.06 -7.10 12.01
N VAL A 252 -12.91 -6.15 12.42
CA VAL A 252 -13.85 -6.32 13.53
C VAL A 252 -15.08 -7.07 13.03
N THR A 253 -15.25 -8.33 13.47
CA THR A 253 -16.33 -9.24 13.06
C THR A 253 -17.59 -9.14 13.92
N SER A 254 -17.51 -8.52 15.10
CA SER A 254 -18.68 -8.30 15.96
C SER A 254 -19.67 -7.31 15.34
N TYR A 255 -20.94 -7.43 15.73
CA TYR A 255 -22.03 -6.53 15.30
C TYR A 255 -22.56 -5.69 16.47
N GLY A 256 -23.37 -4.68 16.17
CA GLY A 256 -23.97 -3.77 17.16
C GLY A 256 -23.12 -2.55 17.54
N GLN A 257 -23.62 -1.76 18.50
CA GLN A 257 -23.03 -0.48 18.91
C GLN A 257 -21.59 -0.64 19.43
N GLN A 258 -21.33 -1.68 20.22
CA GLN A 258 -19.99 -1.99 20.75
C GLN A 258 -18.96 -2.25 19.64
N ALA A 259 -19.38 -2.91 18.55
CA ALA A 259 -18.51 -3.12 17.40
C ALA A 259 -18.17 -1.81 16.69
N GLN A 260 -19.13 -0.89 16.56
CA GLN A 260 -18.88 0.42 15.96
C GLN A 260 -17.92 1.27 16.81
N LEU A 261 -18.05 1.23 18.13
CA LEU A 261 -17.11 1.88 19.05
C LEU A 261 -15.69 1.30 18.90
N ARG A 262 -15.56 -0.03 18.83
CA ARG A 262 -14.25 -0.69 18.59
C ARG A 262 -13.64 -0.29 17.25
N LYS A 263 -14.44 -0.20 16.18
CA LYS A 263 -13.99 0.27 14.86
C LYS A 263 -13.47 1.70 14.91
N LYS A 264 -14.22 2.62 15.54
CA LYS A 264 -13.80 4.02 15.75
C LYS A 264 -12.52 4.10 16.59
N ARG A 265 -12.45 3.38 17.71
CA ARG A 265 -11.25 3.34 18.56
C ARG A 265 -10.02 2.87 17.80
N ARG A 266 -10.11 1.75 17.06
CA ARG A 266 -9.03 1.25 16.20
C ARG A 266 -8.60 2.30 15.17
N PHE A 267 -9.56 2.95 14.51
CA PHE A 267 -9.27 4.00 13.54
C PHE A 267 -8.48 5.16 14.16
N TYR A 268 -8.93 5.71 15.30
CA TYR A 268 -8.23 6.83 15.96
C TYR A 268 -6.87 6.42 16.51
N VAL A 269 -6.74 5.22 17.08
CA VAL A 269 -5.45 4.71 17.58
C VAL A 269 -4.45 4.57 16.44
N ILE A 270 -4.84 3.96 15.32
CA ILE A 270 -3.95 3.78 14.15
C ILE A 270 -3.49 5.13 13.60
N ASN A 271 -4.40 6.09 13.43
CA ASN A 271 -4.03 7.42 12.94
C ASN A 271 -3.20 8.21 13.97
N GLY A 272 -3.48 8.07 15.27
CA GLY A 272 -2.68 8.68 16.33
C GLY A 272 -1.24 8.15 16.35
N VAL A 273 -1.06 6.84 16.19
CA VAL A 273 0.27 6.23 16.06
C VAL A 273 0.97 6.69 14.78
N ALA A 274 0.27 6.71 13.64
CA ALA A 274 0.84 7.21 12.38
C ALA A 274 1.30 8.67 12.49
N PHE A 275 0.49 9.51 13.12
CA PHE A 275 0.82 10.91 13.40
C PHE A 275 2.03 11.03 14.33
N ALA A 276 2.11 10.22 15.39
CA ALA A 276 3.24 10.23 16.32
C ALA A 276 4.54 9.83 15.63
N VAL A 277 4.52 8.77 14.81
CA VAL A 277 5.68 8.33 14.02
C VAL A 277 6.11 9.42 13.03
N ALA A 278 5.16 10.00 12.28
CA ALA A 278 5.46 11.08 11.35
C ALA A 278 6.04 12.31 12.05
N SER A 279 5.45 12.73 13.17
CA SER A 279 5.91 13.88 13.95
C SER A 279 7.31 13.67 14.51
N LEU A 280 7.60 12.49 15.07
CA LEU A 280 8.94 12.14 15.56
C LEU A 280 9.96 12.19 14.42
N TRP A 281 9.62 11.62 13.26
CA TRP A 281 10.53 11.58 12.11
C TRP A 281 10.78 12.99 11.54
N LEU A 282 9.73 13.79 11.36
CA LEU A 282 9.85 15.17 10.88
C LEU A 282 10.56 16.09 11.87
N ALA A 283 10.41 15.85 13.18
CA ALA A 283 11.07 16.67 14.19
C ALA A 283 12.60 16.63 14.05
N GLY A 284 13.20 15.46 13.84
CA GLY A 284 14.63 15.36 13.58
C GLY A 284 15.02 15.70 12.14
N GLY A 285 14.28 15.16 11.18
CA GLY A 285 14.57 15.36 9.76
C GLY A 285 14.42 16.81 9.30
N LEU A 286 13.31 17.48 9.61
CA LEU A 286 13.09 18.87 9.22
C LEU A 286 13.59 19.85 10.29
N GLY A 287 13.42 19.50 11.56
CA GLY A 287 13.71 20.41 12.67
C GLY A 287 15.20 20.59 12.96
N ILE A 288 16.01 19.54 12.75
CA ILE A 288 17.47 19.57 12.93
C ILE A 288 18.17 19.49 11.58
N VAL A 289 17.99 18.40 10.81
CA VAL A 289 18.73 18.20 9.55
C VAL A 289 18.37 19.26 8.52
N GLY A 290 17.09 19.58 8.35
CA GLY A 290 16.65 20.63 7.44
C GLY A 290 17.17 22.03 7.79
N ARG A 291 17.56 22.27 9.05
CA ARG A 291 18.16 23.52 9.52
C ARG A 291 19.69 23.47 9.62
N GLY A 292 20.32 22.38 9.14
CA GLY A 292 21.76 22.17 9.23
C GLY A 292 22.60 23.13 8.37
N GLY A 293 21.98 23.81 7.40
CA GLY A 293 22.66 24.76 6.52
C GLY A 293 23.45 24.11 5.39
N GLU A 294 24.12 24.96 4.60
CA GLU A 294 24.94 24.54 3.47
C GLU A 294 26.28 23.95 3.94
N ALA A 295 26.65 22.80 3.37
CA ALA A 295 28.04 22.33 3.39
C ALA A 295 28.98 23.35 2.74
N THR A 296 30.19 23.48 3.27
CA THR A 296 31.16 24.49 2.83
C THR A 296 32.39 23.88 2.13
N GLY A 297 33.18 24.72 1.47
CA GLY A 297 34.44 24.29 0.87
C GLY A 297 34.29 23.40 -0.36
N TRP A 298 35.20 22.45 -0.52
CA TRP A 298 35.20 21.52 -1.65
C TRP A 298 33.99 20.58 -1.62
N LEU A 299 33.59 20.11 -0.44
CA LEU A 299 32.48 19.18 -0.26
C LEU A 299 31.14 19.78 -0.69
N GLY A 300 30.87 21.04 -0.34
CA GLY A 300 29.66 21.74 -0.80
C GLY A 300 29.58 21.85 -2.32
N ARG A 301 30.71 22.07 -3.01
CA ARG A 301 30.75 22.11 -4.49
C ARG A 301 30.47 20.75 -5.11
N GLU A 302 30.98 19.68 -4.50
CA GLU A 302 30.69 18.31 -4.94
C GLU A 302 29.20 17.99 -4.79
N TYR A 303 28.57 18.41 -3.69
CA TYR A 303 27.12 18.28 -3.49
C TYR A 303 26.31 19.06 -4.54
N ASP A 304 26.68 20.32 -4.83
CA ASP A 304 26.07 21.10 -5.90
C ASP A 304 26.15 20.37 -7.27
N GLU A 305 27.29 19.75 -7.57
CA GLU A 305 27.46 18.97 -8.80
C GLU A 305 26.56 17.74 -8.84
N LEU A 306 26.34 17.05 -7.72
CA LEU A 306 25.40 15.93 -7.66
C LEU A 306 23.95 16.39 -7.88
N TYR A 307 23.52 17.48 -7.25
CA TYR A 307 22.17 18.02 -7.42
C TYR A 307 21.91 18.46 -8.87
N ARG A 308 22.91 19.03 -9.54
CA ARG A 308 22.82 19.40 -10.97
C ARG A 308 22.60 18.22 -11.91
N ARG A 309 22.98 17.01 -11.49
CA ARG A 309 22.80 15.77 -12.28
C ARG A 309 21.40 15.17 -12.13
N ILE A 310 20.51 15.77 -11.33
CA ILE A 310 19.12 15.33 -11.25
C ILE A 310 18.43 15.63 -12.60
N PRO A 311 17.88 14.62 -13.31
CA PRO A 311 17.22 14.83 -14.58
C PRO A 311 16.05 15.81 -14.46
N ILE A 312 15.81 16.60 -15.52
CA ILE A 312 14.71 17.57 -15.67
C ILE A 312 14.86 18.82 -14.79
N ILE A 313 15.13 18.65 -13.49
CA ILE A 313 15.17 19.75 -12.53
C ILE A 313 16.57 20.23 -12.18
N GLY A 314 17.61 19.40 -12.34
CA GLY A 314 18.99 19.72 -11.91
C GLY A 314 19.60 20.97 -12.56
N GLN A 315 19.14 21.36 -13.74
CA GLN A 315 19.56 22.64 -14.36
C GLN A 315 19.05 23.89 -13.62
N TRP A 316 18.01 23.73 -12.78
CA TRP A 316 17.39 24.76 -11.95
C TRP A 316 17.74 24.61 -10.47
N LEU A 317 18.57 23.61 -10.14
CA LEU A 317 19.08 23.32 -8.81
C LEU A 317 20.56 23.76 -8.75
#